data_AF-A0A173ULP3-F1
#
_entry.id   AF-A0A173ULP3-F1
#
_cell.length_a   1.000
_cell.length_b   1.000
_cell.length_c   1.000
_cell.angle_alpha   90.00
_cell.angle_beta   90.00
_cell.angle_gamma   90.00
#
_symmetry.space_group_name_H-M   'P 1'
#
loop_
_entity.id
_entity.type
_entity.pdbx_description
1 polymer ?
#
loop_
_entity_poly.entity_id
_entity_poly.type
_entity_poly.pdbx_seq_one_letter_code
_entity_poly.pdbx_strand_id
1 'polypeptide(L)' 'MRFFINMIKVLLFLGVGTALFFIPYEKFQIWFPQAPKVAVVKVAGIVSLLCGIIIMVLMLSEK' A
#
# COMPACT_ATOMS: atom_id res chain seq x y z
N MET A 1 2.12 -6.37 -22.34
CA MET A 1 1.04 -5.77 -21.52
C MET A 1 1.09 -6.18 -20.05
N ARG A 2 1.27 -7.47 -19.71
CA ARG A 2 1.29 -7.96 -18.31
C ARG A 2 2.32 -7.26 -17.41
N PHE A 3 3.53 -7.03 -17.92
CA PHE A 3 4.58 -6.28 -17.23
C PHE A 3 4.15 -4.86 -16.87
N PHE A 4 3.53 -4.13 -17.81
CA PHE A 4 3.09 -2.75 -17.59
C PHE A 4 1.98 -2.67 -16.53
N ILE A 5 1.05 -3.63 -16.52
CA ILE A 5 -0.01 -3.72 -15.52
C ILE A 5 0.57 -4.02 -14.13
N ASN A 6 1.54 -4.93 -14.04
CA ASN A 6 2.19 -5.24 -12.77
C ASN A 6 3.01 -4.05 -12.24
N MET A 7 3.65 -3.28 -13.12
CA MET A 7 4.36 -2.06 -12.74
C MET A 7 3.42 -0.99 -12.14
N ILE A 8 2.24 -0.78 -12.76
CA ILE A 8 1.22 0.13 -12.22
C ILE A 8 0.70 -0.36 -10.86
N LYS A 9 0.48 -1.67 -10.71
CA LYS A 9 0.07 -2.25 -9.42
C LYS A 9 1.11 -2.01 -8.33
N VAL A 10 2.39 -2.22 -8.62
CA VAL A 10 3.48 -1.97 -7.66
C VAL A 10 3.48 -0.51 -7.20
N LEU A 11 3.38 0.44 -8.14
CA LEU A 11 3.29 1.87 -7.84
C LEU A 11 2.09 2.21 -6.95
N LEU A 12 0.92 1.64 -7.23
CA LEU A 12 -0.29 1.84 -6.42
C LEU A 12 -0.13 1.26 -5.01
N PHE A 13 0.32 0.01 -4.87
CA PHE A 13 0.46 -0.65 -3.57
C PHE A 13 1.53 0.01 -2.69
N LEU A 14 2.65 0.43 -3.29
CA LEU A 14 3.69 1.18 -2.59
C LEU A 14 3.22 2.59 -2.22
N GLY A 15 2.56 3.31 -3.12
CA GLY A 15 2.04 4.65 -2.87
C GLY A 15 0.97 4.67 -1.77
N VAL A 16 -0.01 3.76 -1.83
CA VAL A 16 -1.05 3.64 -0.81
C VAL A 16 -0.46 3.16 0.52
N GLY A 17 0.46 2.19 0.49
CA GLY A 17 1.10 1.67 1.68
C GLY A 17 1.94 2.72 2.41
N THR A 18 2.74 3.51 1.68
CA THR A 18 3.51 4.63 2.24
C THR A 18 2.60 5.74 2.76
N ALA A 19 1.55 6.11 2.02
CA ALA A 19 0.58 7.11 2.46
C ALA A 19 -0.11 6.69 3.77
N LEU A 20 -0.60 5.45 3.87
CA LEU A 20 -1.22 4.92 5.08
C LEU A 20 -0.23 4.85 6.26
N PHE A 21 1.05 4.62 5.98
CA PHE A 21 2.07 4.52 7.01
C PHE A 21 2.53 5.90 7.52
N PHE A 22 2.72 6.88 6.63
CA PHE A 22 3.20 8.22 6.98
C PHE A 22 2.12 9.19 7.42
N ILE A 23 0.89 9.07 6.91
CA ILE A 23 -0.19 9.96 7.31
C ILE A 23 -0.52 9.71 8.80
N PRO A 24 -0.47 10.74 9.65
CA PRO A 24 -0.86 10.60 11.04
C PRO A 24 -2.35 10.26 11.12
N TYR A 25 -2.69 9.30 11.98
CA TYR A 25 -4.05 8.75 12.05
C TYR A 25 -5.12 9.80 12.36
N GLU A 26 -4.78 10.83 13.14
CA GLU A 26 -5.69 11.95 13.42
C GLU A 26 -6.13 12.67 12.13
N LYS A 27 -5.19 12.88 11.19
CA LYS A 27 -5.50 13.46 9.87
C LYS A 27 -6.29 12.48 9.01
N PHE A 28 -5.98 11.18 9.12
CA PHE A 28 -6.73 10.13 8.43
C PHE A 28 -8.17 10.05 8.93
N GLN A 29 -8.40 10.20 10.23
CA GLN A 29 -9.72 10.15 10.86
C GLN A 29 -10.57 11.36 10.51
N ILE A 30 -9.98 12.53 10.25
CA ILE A 30 -10.70 13.70 9.72
C ILE A 30 -11.26 13.41 8.33
N TRP A 31 -10.51 12.70 7.48
CA TRP A 31 -10.93 12.31 6.13
C TRP A 31 -11.87 11.09 6.15
N PHE A 32 -11.68 10.20 7.11
CA PHE A 32 -12.43 8.95 7.29
C PHE A 32 -12.90 8.84 8.75
N PRO A 33 -14.00 9.51 9.13
CA PRO A 33 -14.50 9.52 10.50
C PRO A 33 -14.93 8.15 11.02
N GLN A 34 -15.23 7.21 10.12
CA GLN A 34 -15.53 5.80 10.42
C GLN A 34 -14.30 4.88 10.32
N ALA A 35 -13.09 5.44 10.24
CA ALA A 35 -11.88 4.64 10.10
C ALA A 35 -11.73 3.64 11.28
N PRO A 36 -11.36 2.38 10.99
CA PRO A 36 -11.06 1.41 12.04
C PRO A 36 -9.83 1.85 12.83
N LYS A 37 -9.67 1.32 14.06
CA LYS A 37 -8.60 1.67 15.01
C LYS A 37 -7.24 1.89 14.33
N VAL A 38 -6.45 2.82 14.86
CA VAL A 38 -5.07 3.17 14.40
C VAL A 38 -4.26 1.94 14.00
N ALA A 39 -4.28 0.89 14.83
CA ALA A 39 -3.58 -0.36 14.59
C ALA A 39 -3.97 -1.02 13.25
N VAL A 40 -5.26 -1.04 12.92
CA VAL A 40 -5.78 -1.63 11.68
C VAL A 40 -5.31 -0.85 10.46
N VAL A 41 -5.35 0.50 10.52
CA VAL A 41 -4.88 1.35 9.41
C VAL A 41 -3.38 1.20 9.18
N LYS A 42 -2.58 1.16 10.26
CA LYS A 42 -1.13 0.92 10.18
C LYS A 42 -0.82 -0.47 9.63
N VAL A 43 -1.52 -1.51 10.10
CA VAL A 43 -1.37 -2.88 9.59
C VAL A 43 -1.76 -2.96 8.12
N ALA A 44 -2.85 -2.31 7.70
CA ALA A 44 -3.25 -2.25 6.28
C ALA A 44 -2.17 -1.57 5.41
N GLY A 45 -1.55 -0.50 5.90
CA GLY A 45 -0.41 0.14 5.23
C GLY A 45 0.78 -0.81 5.05
N ILE A 46 1.18 -1.53 6.11
CA ILE A 46 2.26 -2.52 6.07
C ILE A 46 1.93 -3.68 5.11
N VAL A 47 0.70 -4.19 5.15
CA VAL A 47 0.25 -5.26 4.25
C VAL A 47 0.25 -4.79 2.79
N SER A 48 -0.18 -3.55 2.53
CA SER A 48 -0.12 -2.94 1.20
C SER A 48 1.32 -2.84 0.70
N LEU A 49 2.25 -2.41 1.56
CA LEU A 49 3.68 -2.36 1.22
C LEU A 49 4.25 -3.76 0.90
N LEU A 50 3.96 -4.76 1.75
CA LEU A 50 4.37 -6.14 1.53
C LEU A 50 3.84 -6.68 0.20
N CYS A 51 2.58 -6.40 -0.12
CA CYS A 51 1.97 -6.80 -1.39
C CYS A 51 2.70 -6.16 -2.59
N GLY A 52 3.02 -4.86 -2.51
CA GLY A 52 3.82 -4.16 -3.51
C GLY A 52 5.21 -4.77 -3.71
N ILE A 53 5.90 -5.10 -2.62
CA ILE A 53 7.23 -5.75 -2.65
C ILE A 53 7.15 -7.14 -3.29
N ILE A 54 6.15 -7.96 -2.92
CA ILE A 54 5.98 -9.31 -3.50
C ILE A 54 5.76 -9.22 -5.00
N ILE A 55 4.88 -8.32 -5.47
CA ILE A 55 4.65 -8.13 -6.91
C ILE A 55 5.94 -7.67 -7.60
N MET A 56 6.71 -6.77 -6.98
CA MET A 56 8.00 -6.31 -7.51
C MET A 56 9.02 -7.46 -7.63
N VAL A 57 9.12 -8.33 -6.63
CA VAL A 57 10.01 -9.50 -6.65
C VAL A 57 9.58 -10.49 -7.73
N LEU A 58 8.28 -10.77 -7.86
CA LEU A 58 7.75 -11.65 -8.92
C LEU A 58 8.04 -11.07 -10.32
N MET A 59 7.93 -9.76 -10.49
CA MET A 59 8.30 -9.10 -11.75
C MET A 59 9.79 -9.20 -12.08
N LEU A 60 10.67 -9.13 -11.07
CA LEU A 60 12.11 -9.29 -11.26
C LEU A 60 12.48 -10.75 -11.56
N SER A 61 11.73 -11.72 -11.02
CA SER A 61 11.97 -13.14 -11.24
C SER A 61 11.42 -13.67 -12.58
N GLU A 62 10.48 -12.96 -13.21
CA GLU A 62 9.98 -13.27 -14.57
C GLU A 62 10.88 -12.74 -15.70
N LYS A 63 12.02 -12.11 -15.39
CA LYS A 63 12.96 -11.53 -16.37
C LYS A 63 14.16 -12.43 -16.60
#